data_AF-A0A7X7BR79-F1
#
_entry.id   AF-A0A7X7BR79-F1
#
_cell.length_a   1.000
_cell.length_b   1.000
_cell.length_c   1.000
_cell.angle_alpha   90.00
_cell.angle_beta   90.00
_cell.angle_gamma   90.00
#
_symmetry.space_group_name_H-M   'P 1'
#
loop_
_entity.id
_entity.type
_entity.pdbx_description
1 polymer ?
#
loop_
_entity_poly.entity_id
_entity_poly.type
_entity_poly.pdbx_seq_one_letter_code
_entity_poly.pdbx_strand_id
1 'polypeptide(L)'
;CIYLTLKQPHLGGGATAEKILASIFKPMMSRIISMSKNDNASTTVKVPNFKGMTYNQAAAKANQIGLNIVKVGSGKKIIDQGIKKGERLESGDKIFVSTSGKVTCPDMRGWSINDLYEFANLTGVKFSMKGTGTVASQDVAKGTEIKAEKKIKVNLKE
;
A
#
# COMPACT_ATOMS: atom_id res chain seq x y z
N CYS A 1 18.22 -8.40 7.40
CA CYS A 1 19.49 -8.64 8.12
C CYS A 1 20.62 -7.96 7.38
N ILE A 2 21.53 -7.24 8.07
CA ILE A 2 22.66 -6.53 7.45
C ILE A 2 23.96 -7.12 8.02
N TYR A 3 24.92 -7.39 7.14
CA TYR A 3 26.25 -7.90 7.49
C TYR A 3 27.31 -6.92 6.99
N LEU A 4 28.27 -6.55 7.84
CA LEU A 4 29.38 -5.67 7.50
C LEU A 4 30.69 -6.42 7.77
N THR A 5 31.56 -6.50 6.76
CA THR A 5 32.89 -7.10 6.88
C THR A 5 33.96 -6.09 6.47
N LEU A 6 35.05 -6.03 7.22
CA LEU A 6 36.17 -5.13 6.99
C LEU A 6 37.47 -5.95 6.96
N LYS A 7 38.19 -5.95 5.83
CA LYS A 7 39.43 -6.72 5.65
C LYS A 7 40.64 -5.77 5.65
N GLN A 8 41.49 -5.87 6.69
CA GLN A 8 42.77 -5.16 6.88
C GLN A 8 42.73 -3.65 6.51
N PRO A 9 42.11 -2.79 7.35
CA PRO A 9 42.14 -1.35 7.12
C PRO A 9 43.57 -0.81 7.30
N HIS A 10 44.07 -0.07 6.32
CA HIS A 10 45.34 0.64 6.44
C HIS A 10 45.17 1.83 7.39
N LEU A 11 45.74 1.74 8.59
CA LEU A 11 45.62 2.76 9.64
C LEU A 11 46.74 3.80 9.52
N GLY A 12 46.54 4.82 8.68
CA GLY A 12 47.39 6.00 8.66
C GLY A 12 47.00 7.00 9.76
N GLY A 13 47.98 7.54 10.49
CA GLY A 13 47.82 8.79 11.26
C GLY A 13 46.89 8.74 12.50
N GLY A 14 46.98 7.71 13.35
CA GLY A 14 46.28 7.69 14.65
C GLY A 14 44.76 7.45 14.56
N ALA A 15 44.26 7.07 13.38
CA ALA A 15 42.92 6.52 13.23
C ALA A 15 42.93 5.04 13.64
N THR A 16 42.10 4.67 14.62
CA THR A 16 41.95 3.28 15.05
C THR A 16 40.84 2.60 14.24
N ALA A 17 40.82 1.28 14.21
CA ALA A 17 39.81 0.50 13.47
C ALA A 17 38.38 0.87 13.91
N GLU A 18 38.19 1.24 15.18
CA GLU A 18 36.93 1.69 15.76
C GLU A 18 36.46 3.01 15.14
N LYS A 19 37.35 3.97 14.86
CA LYS A 19 36.98 5.24 14.21
C LYS A 19 36.51 5.02 12.78
N ILE A 20 37.18 4.13 12.04
CA ILE A 20 36.79 3.76 10.68
C ILE A 20 35.43 3.05 10.69
N LEU A 21 35.24 2.07 11.58
CA LEU A 21 33.96 1.37 11.73
C LEU A 21 32.83 2.32 12.15
N ALA A 22 33.08 3.22 13.10
CA ALA A 22 32.10 4.22 13.53
C ALA A 22 31.71 5.18 12.39
N SER A 23 32.65 5.55 11.51
CA SER A 23 32.39 6.41 10.36
C SER A 23 31.48 5.76 9.31
N ILE A 24 31.50 4.42 9.20
CA ILE A 24 30.62 3.66 8.30
C ILE A 24 29.28 3.36 9.00
N PHE A 25 29.34 3.00 10.28
CA PHE A 25 28.18 2.57 11.05
C PHE A 25 27.20 3.71 11.34
N LYS A 26 27.69 4.89 11.74
CA LYS A 26 26.84 6.06 12.07
C LYS A 26 25.93 6.52 10.92
N PRO A 27 26.42 6.75 9.69
CA PRO A 27 25.55 7.14 8.57
C PRO A 27 24.61 6.00 8.15
N MET A 28 25.05 4.74 8.23
CA MET A 28 24.21 3.58 7.95
C MET A 28 23.05 3.46 8.93
N MET A 29 23.32 3.54 10.24
CA MET A 29 22.28 3.56 11.27
C MET A 29 21.36 4.77 11.11
N SER A 30 21.90 5.95 10.80
CA SER A 30 21.08 7.14 10.54
C SER A 30 20.15 6.95 9.34
N ARG A 31 20.60 6.26 8.28
CA ARG A 31 19.79 5.92 7.11
C ARG A 31 18.71 4.88 7.46
N ILE A 32 19.05 3.85 8.21
CA ILE A 32 18.08 2.84 8.69
C ILE A 32 17.03 3.51 9.57
N ILE A 33 17.43 4.31 10.55
CA ILE A 33 16.53 5.08 11.40
C ILE A 33 15.66 6.04 10.56
N SER A 34 16.21 6.69 9.54
CA SER A 34 15.44 7.56 8.64
C SER A 34 14.44 6.78 7.79
N MET A 35 14.80 5.56 7.36
CA MET A 35 13.91 4.64 6.66
C MET A 35 12.82 4.10 7.61
N SER A 36 13.15 3.81 8.87
CA SER A 36 12.21 3.37 9.93
C SER A 36 11.33 4.50 10.47
N LYS A 37 11.80 5.76 10.43
CA LYS A 37 11.02 6.94 10.84
C LYS A 37 9.90 7.28 9.85
N ASN A 38 9.90 6.70 8.65
CA ASN A 38 8.76 6.79 7.74
C ASN A 38 7.59 5.86 8.13
N ASP A 39 7.77 4.96 9.10
CA ASP A 39 6.72 3.99 9.49
C ASP A 39 5.93 4.37 10.75
N ASN A 40 6.20 5.49 11.45
CA ASN A 40 5.59 5.74 12.77
C ASN A 40 5.21 7.20 13.10
N ALA A 41 4.92 8.02 12.10
CA ALA A 41 4.06 9.18 12.31
C ALA A 41 2.78 8.90 11.54
N SER A 42 1.63 8.74 12.22
CA SER A 42 0.31 8.75 11.55
C SER A 42 0.14 10.12 10.90
N THR A 43 0.68 10.22 9.69
CA THR A 43 0.62 11.39 8.84
C THR A 43 -0.61 11.18 8.01
N THR A 44 -1.70 11.80 8.46
CA THR A 44 -2.91 11.83 7.67
C THR A 44 -2.66 12.66 6.42
N VAL A 45 -3.04 12.13 5.27
CA VAL A 45 -2.86 12.77 3.96
C VAL A 45 -4.21 13.10 3.36
N LYS A 46 -4.29 14.25 2.71
CA LYS A 46 -5.54 14.72 2.10
C LYS A 46 -5.74 14.06 0.76
N VAL A 47 -6.88 13.39 0.58
CA VAL A 47 -7.22 12.70 -0.65
C VAL A 47 -7.39 13.70 -1.80
N PRO A 48 -6.60 13.60 -2.88
CA PRO A 48 -6.75 14.45 -4.04
C PRO A 48 -7.94 14.01 -4.90
N ASN A 49 -8.29 14.85 -5.87
CA ASN A 49 -9.22 14.43 -6.91
C ASN A 49 -8.48 13.58 -7.94
N PHE A 50 -8.90 12.33 -8.12
CA PHE A 50 -8.41 11.41 -9.13
C PHE A 50 -9.35 11.30 -10.33
N LYS A 51 -10.61 11.74 -10.19
CA LYS A 51 -11.61 11.67 -11.25
C LYS A 51 -11.15 12.41 -12.51
N GLY A 52 -11.29 11.76 -13.66
CA GLY A 52 -10.86 12.29 -14.96
C GLY A 52 -9.37 12.07 -15.29
N MET A 53 -8.53 11.69 -14.32
CA MET A 53 -7.13 11.33 -14.56
C MET A 53 -7.03 9.95 -15.22
N THR A 54 -5.91 9.72 -15.92
CA THR A 54 -5.53 8.34 -16.25
C THR A 54 -5.06 7.61 -14.99
N TYR A 55 -5.21 6.29 -14.97
CA TYR A 55 -4.77 5.48 -13.82
C TYR A 55 -3.29 5.71 -13.47
N ASN A 56 -2.42 5.82 -14.47
CA ASN A 56 -0.98 6.01 -14.25
C ASN A 56 -0.69 7.37 -13.59
N GLN A 57 -1.37 8.44 -14.01
CA GLN A 57 -1.23 9.76 -13.38
C GLN A 57 -1.74 9.75 -11.93
N ALA A 58 -2.88 9.11 -11.69
CA ALA A 58 -3.44 8.98 -10.36
C ALA A 58 -2.55 8.14 -9.44
N ALA A 59 -1.97 7.05 -9.95
CA ALA A 59 -1.03 6.21 -9.20
C ALA A 59 0.24 6.95 -8.81
N ALA A 60 0.83 7.71 -9.73
CA ALA A 60 1.99 8.54 -9.40
C ALA A 60 1.66 9.56 -8.30
N LYS A 61 0.49 10.21 -8.40
CA LYS A 61 0.03 11.19 -7.42
C LYS A 61 -0.27 10.58 -6.06
N ALA A 62 -0.91 9.41 -6.02
CA ALA A 62 -1.21 8.68 -4.80
C ALA A 62 0.09 8.24 -4.08
N ASN A 63 1.02 7.64 -4.82
CA ASN A 63 2.32 7.22 -4.27
C ASN A 63 3.13 8.41 -3.73
N GLN A 64 3.09 9.58 -4.39
CA GLN A 64 3.79 10.78 -3.93
C GLN A 64 3.30 11.26 -2.55
N ILE A 65 2.04 11.01 -2.23
CA ILE A 65 1.43 11.37 -0.94
C ILE A 65 1.28 10.16 0.00
N GLY A 66 1.95 9.04 -0.29
CA GLY A 66 1.93 7.86 0.59
C GLY A 66 0.66 7.02 0.55
N LEU A 67 -0.20 7.15 -0.46
CA LEU A 67 -1.41 6.32 -0.62
C LEU A 67 -1.21 5.17 -1.61
N ASN A 68 -1.78 4.02 -1.30
CA ASN A 68 -1.76 2.83 -2.15
C ASN A 68 -3.02 2.78 -3.04
N ILE A 69 -2.91 3.20 -4.30
CA ILE A 69 -4.07 3.19 -5.22
C ILE A 69 -4.40 1.78 -5.71
N VAL A 70 -5.68 1.42 -5.75
CA VAL A 70 -6.18 0.16 -6.29
C VAL A 70 -7.14 0.43 -7.44
N LYS A 71 -6.82 -0.11 -8.63
CA LYS A 71 -7.69 0.00 -9.80
C LYS A 71 -8.84 -1.01 -9.74
N VAL A 72 -10.05 -0.52 -9.96
CA VAL A 72 -11.27 -1.31 -10.11
C VAL A 72 -11.80 -1.10 -11.53
N GLY A 73 -11.72 -2.13 -12.36
CA GLY A 73 -12.08 -2.06 -13.78
C GLY A 73 -10.88 -2.13 -14.73
N SER A 74 -11.16 -2.32 -16.02
CA SER A 74 -10.15 -2.49 -17.08
C SER A 74 -9.83 -1.18 -17.84
N GLY A 75 -10.56 -0.11 -17.57
CA GLY A 75 -10.45 1.17 -18.25
C GLY A 75 -9.16 1.93 -17.94
N LYS A 76 -8.87 2.92 -18.78
CA LYS A 76 -7.67 3.77 -18.66
C LYS A 76 -7.91 5.03 -17.83
N LYS A 77 -9.15 5.53 -17.79
CA LYS A 77 -9.56 6.75 -17.10
C LYS A 77 -10.40 6.42 -15.87
N ILE A 78 -10.17 7.21 -14.82
CA ILE A 78 -10.91 7.09 -13.56
C ILE A 78 -12.25 7.82 -13.70
N ILE A 79 -13.32 7.08 -13.46
CA ILE A 79 -14.70 7.58 -13.47
C ILE A 79 -15.15 7.99 -12.06
N ASP A 80 -14.65 7.30 -11.03
CA ASP A 80 -14.97 7.57 -9.64
C ASP A 80 -13.89 7.12 -8.66
N GLN A 81 -13.96 7.58 -7.42
CA GLN A 81 -13.06 7.23 -6.32
C GLN A 81 -13.86 6.89 -5.07
N GLY A 82 -13.42 5.88 -4.31
CA GLY A 82 -14.13 5.39 -3.13
C GLY A 82 -14.20 6.41 -1.99
N ILE A 83 -13.10 7.13 -1.78
CA ILE A 83 -12.98 8.19 -0.78
C ILE A 83 -12.97 9.55 -1.47
N LYS A 84 -13.78 10.51 -1.00
CA LYS A 84 -13.96 11.78 -1.71
C LYS A 84 -12.74 12.67 -1.56
N LYS A 85 -12.55 13.54 -2.56
CA LYS A 85 -11.55 14.61 -2.51
C LYS A 85 -11.70 15.41 -1.21
N GLY A 86 -10.60 15.56 -0.49
CA GLY A 86 -10.51 16.40 0.70
C GLY A 86 -10.69 15.67 2.02
N GLU A 87 -11.15 14.43 1.99
CA GLU A 87 -11.08 13.52 3.14
C GLU A 87 -9.63 13.19 3.49
N ARG A 88 -9.42 12.61 4.67
CA ARG A 88 -8.11 12.25 5.20
C ARG A 88 -8.01 10.74 5.33
N LEU A 89 -6.88 10.20 4.86
CA LEU A 89 -6.50 8.80 5.03
C LEU A 89 -5.15 8.75 5.73
N GLU A 90 -4.85 7.64 6.41
CA GLU A 90 -3.52 7.42 6.95
C GLU A 90 -2.54 7.15 5.81
N SER A 91 -1.30 7.62 5.97
CA SER A 91 -0.24 7.22 5.04
C SER A 91 -0.08 5.70 5.08
N GLY A 92 -0.06 5.07 3.91
CA GLY A 92 -0.09 3.61 3.74
C GLY A 92 -1.47 3.03 3.44
N ASP A 93 -2.55 3.79 3.65
CA ASP A 93 -3.91 3.33 3.36
C ASP A 93 -4.13 3.08 1.88
N LYS A 94 -5.06 2.18 1.59
CA LYS A 94 -5.51 1.92 0.23
C LYS A 94 -6.58 2.92 -0.17
N ILE A 95 -6.54 3.34 -1.43
CA ILE A 95 -7.59 4.13 -2.05
C ILE A 95 -8.06 3.46 -3.32
N PHE A 96 -9.35 3.13 -3.37
CA PHE A 96 -9.94 2.44 -4.49
C PHE A 96 -10.47 3.44 -5.52
N VAL A 97 -10.19 3.20 -6.80
CA VAL A 97 -10.67 4.02 -7.91
C VAL A 97 -11.34 3.14 -8.96
N SER A 98 -12.50 3.57 -9.44
CA SER A 98 -13.23 2.86 -10.49
C SER A 98 -12.90 3.44 -11.86
N THR A 99 -12.85 2.55 -12.85
CA THR A 99 -12.64 2.84 -14.26
C THR A 99 -13.74 2.18 -15.07
N SER A 100 -13.90 2.56 -16.34
CA SER A 100 -14.83 1.89 -17.26
C SER A 100 -14.45 0.42 -17.49
N GLY A 101 -15.36 -0.36 -18.05
CA GLY A 101 -15.07 -1.72 -18.51
C GLY A 101 -15.28 -2.79 -17.44
N LYS A 102 -14.60 -3.94 -17.63
CA LYS A 102 -14.84 -5.15 -16.85
C LYS A 102 -14.16 -5.05 -15.50
N VAL A 103 -14.91 -5.32 -14.43
CA VAL A 103 -14.37 -5.43 -13.07
C VAL A 103 -13.94 -6.87 -12.84
N THR A 104 -12.70 -7.05 -12.38
CA THR A 104 -12.16 -8.36 -12.01
C THR A 104 -11.90 -8.41 -10.51
N CYS A 105 -12.05 -9.58 -9.91
CA CYS A 105 -11.71 -9.83 -8.52
C CYS A 105 -10.21 -9.57 -8.28
N PRO A 106 -9.82 -8.61 -7.43
CA PRO A 106 -8.42 -8.40 -7.08
C PRO A 106 -7.92 -9.48 -6.11
N ASP A 107 -6.62 -9.45 -5.83
CA ASP A 107 -6.05 -10.18 -4.70
C ASP A 107 -6.31 -9.38 -3.43
N MET A 108 -7.15 -9.91 -2.54
CA MET A 108 -7.58 -9.25 -1.33
C MET A 108 -6.76 -9.67 -0.11
N ARG A 109 -5.73 -10.51 -0.25
CA ARG A 109 -4.93 -10.97 0.89
C ARG A 109 -4.30 -9.78 1.63
N GLY A 110 -4.43 -9.77 2.95
CA GLY A 110 -3.95 -8.70 3.83
C GLY A 110 -4.85 -7.45 3.85
N TRP A 111 -5.99 -7.47 3.17
CA TRP A 111 -6.95 -6.36 3.27
C TRP A 111 -7.62 -6.33 4.64
N SER A 112 -7.85 -5.13 5.14
CA SER A 112 -8.67 -4.87 6.31
C SER A 112 -10.16 -5.02 5.98
N ILE A 113 -10.98 -5.06 7.01
CA ILE A 113 -12.44 -5.03 6.85
C ILE A 113 -12.89 -3.73 6.16
N ASN A 114 -12.24 -2.60 6.45
CA ASN A 114 -12.56 -1.31 5.81
C ASN A 114 -12.30 -1.35 4.30
N ASP A 115 -11.18 -1.95 3.88
CA ASP A 115 -10.84 -2.14 2.46
C ASP A 115 -11.92 -2.94 1.72
N LEU A 116 -12.46 -3.99 2.36
CA LEU A 116 -13.56 -4.79 1.80
C LEU A 116 -14.83 -3.96 1.64
N TYR A 117 -15.17 -3.11 2.61
CA TYR A 117 -16.32 -2.22 2.51
C TYR A 117 -16.17 -1.18 1.39
N GLU A 118 -14.99 -0.56 1.26
CA GLU A 118 -14.73 0.39 0.18
C GLU A 118 -14.83 -0.26 -1.20
N PHE A 119 -14.27 -1.47 -1.34
CA PHE A 119 -14.38 -2.23 -2.58
C PHE A 119 -15.84 -2.63 -2.89
N ALA A 120 -16.60 -3.06 -1.88
CA ALA A 120 -18.02 -3.39 -2.02
C ALA A 120 -18.84 -2.18 -2.45
N ASN A 121 -18.61 -1.01 -1.83
CA ASN A 121 -19.31 0.22 -2.17
C ASN A 121 -19.06 0.66 -3.62
N LEU A 122 -17.85 0.46 -4.14
CA LEU A 122 -17.51 0.82 -5.52
C LEU A 122 -18.00 -0.18 -6.57
N THR A 123 -18.07 -1.47 -6.24
CA THR A 123 -18.38 -2.53 -7.21
C THR A 123 -19.81 -3.08 -7.09
N GLY A 124 -20.48 -2.82 -5.98
CA GLY A 124 -21.78 -3.40 -5.64
C GLY A 124 -21.72 -4.89 -5.27
N VAL A 125 -20.54 -5.47 -5.04
CA VAL A 125 -20.44 -6.88 -4.58
C VAL A 125 -20.83 -7.01 -3.10
N LYS A 126 -21.18 -8.22 -2.69
CA LYS A 126 -21.53 -8.54 -1.30
C LYS A 126 -20.48 -9.48 -0.71
N PHE A 127 -19.94 -9.11 0.45
CA PHE A 127 -18.99 -9.97 1.16
C PHE A 127 -19.68 -10.82 2.22
N SER A 128 -19.26 -12.09 2.33
CA SER A 128 -19.57 -12.99 3.43
C SER A 128 -18.27 -13.29 4.17
N MET A 129 -18.08 -12.66 5.32
CA MET A 129 -16.83 -12.72 6.08
C MET A 129 -16.91 -13.79 7.17
N LYS A 130 -15.81 -14.54 7.38
CA LYS A 130 -15.67 -15.51 8.48
C LYS A 130 -14.36 -15.27 9.22
N GLY A 131 -14.42 -15.05 10.54
CA GLY A 131 -13.26 -14.74 11.38
C GLY A 131 -13.13 -13.24 11.68
N THR A 132 -11.95 -12.83 12.15
CA THR A 132 -11.60 -11.45 12.53
C THR A 132 -10.24 -11.08 11.95
N GLY A 133 -9.92 -9.77 11.89
CA GLY A 133 -8.62 -9.28 11.42
C GLY A 133 -8.56 -9.00 9.92
N THR A 134 -7.53 -9.49 9.25
CA THR A 134 -7.24 -9.24 7.82
C THR A 134 -7.57 -10.44 6.95
N VAL A 135 -7.83 -10.21 5.66
CA VAL A 135 -8.16 -11.28 4.71
C VAL A 135 -7.00 -12.26 4.56
N ALA A 136 -7.24 -13.51 4.94
CA ALA A 136 -6.35 -14.64 4.71
C ALA A 136 -6.58 -15.27 3.32
N SER A 137 -7.84 -15.42 2.93
CA SER A 137 -8.23 -16.06 1.67
C SER A 137 -9.60 -15.59 1.16
N GLN A 138 -9.82 -15.77 -0.13
CA GLN A 138 -11.05 -15.46 -0.85
C GLN A 138 -11.48 -16.68 -1.68
N ASP A 139 -12.79 -16.88 -1.85
CA ASP A 139 -13.34 -18.01 -2.64
C ASP A 139 -13.32 -17.77 -4.16
N VAL A 140 -13.34 -16.50 -4.60
CA VAL A 140 -13.24 -16.11 -6.01
C VAL A 140 -11.79 -15.82 -6.36
N ALA A 141 -11.26 -16.55 -7.34
CA ALA A 141 -9.88 -16.37 -7.80
C ALA A 141 -9.60 -14.95 -8.33
N LYS A 142 -8.36 -14.48 -8.12
CA LYS A 142 -7.87 -13.22 -8.69
C LYS A 142 -8.03 -13.25 -10.22
N GLY A 143 -8.49 -12.15 -10.79
CA GLY A 143 -8.65 -11.97 -12.24
C GLY A 143 -10.00 -12.47 -12.78
N THR A 144 -10.80 -13.17 -11.97
CA THR A 144 -12.16 -13.56 -12.37
C THR A 144 -13.04 -12.32 -12.53
N GLU A 145 -13.76 -12.22 -13.66
CA GLU A 145 -14.73 -11.15 -13.89
C GLU A 145 -15.87 -11.22 -12.86
N ILE A 146 -16.18 -10.08 -12.22
CA ILE A 146 -17.23 -9.95 -11.21
C ILE A 146 -18.23 -8.86 -11.62
N LYS A 147 -19.48 -9.06 -11.21
CA LYS A 147 -20.58 -8.11 -11.43
C LYS A 147 -21.15 -7.70 -10.07
N ALA A 148 -21.91 -6.60 -10.06
CA ALA A 148 -22.69 -6.19 -8.90
C ALA A 148 -23.56 -7.36 -8.39
N GLU A 149 -23.86 -7.36 -7.09
CA GLU A 149 -24.61 -8.40 -6.38
C GLU A 149 -23.91 -9.77 -6.25
N LYS A 150 -22.73 -9.95 -6.86
CA LYS A 150 -21.93 -11.18 -6.65
C LYS A 150 -21.55 -11.30 -5.19
N LYS A 151 -21.84 -12.46 -4.60
CA LYS A 151 -21.38 -12.83 -3.26
C LYS A 151 -19.96 -13.39 -3.33
N ILE A 152 -19.05 -12.83 -2.53
CA ILE A 152 -17.66 -13.28 -2.36
C ILE A 152 -17.47 -13.68 -0.89
N LYS A 153 -17.00 -14.90 -0.64
CA LYS A 153 -16.68 -15.36 0.72
C LYS A 153 -15.20 -15.10 1.00
N VAL A 154 -14.92 -14.49 2.14
CA VAL A 154 -13.55 -14.23 2.60
C VAL A 154 -13.36 -14.80 4.00
N ASN A 155 -12.21 -15.43 4.22
CA ASN A 155 -11.79 -15.85 5.55
C ASN A 155 -10.78 -14.84 6.08
N LEU A 156 -11.02 -14.36 7.29
CA LEU A 156 -10.16 -13.41 8.00
C LEU A 156 -9.27 -14.16 9.00
N LYS A 157 -8.07 -13.63 9.22
CA LYS A 157 -7.13 -14.07 10.26
C LYS A 157 -6.66 -12.87 11.06
N GLU A 158 -6.47 -13.10 12.35
CA GLU A 158 -5.82 -12.17 13.27
C GLU A 158 -4.29 -12.15 13.05
#